data_AF-J9FTX4-F1
#
_entry.id   AF-J9FTX4-F1
#
_cell.length_a   1.000
_cell.length_b   1.000
_cell.length_c   1.000
_cell.angle_alpha   90.00
_cell.angle_beta   90.00
_cell.angle_gamma   90.00
#
_symmetry.space_group_name_H-M   'P 1'
#
loop_
_entity.id
_entity.type
_entity.pdbx_description
1 polymer ?
#
loop_
_entity_poly.entity_id
_entity_poly.type
_entity_poly.pdbx_seq_one_letter_code
_entity_poly.pdbx_strand_id
1 'polypeptide(L)'
;MSDTQVRTHGGIPVFGLYPDYRNTVEVSYTKMTEGKTERVEKETYRIYAGPANIKTAGYAGVKSVFPKATVKKMDKAFSDRLYLINNMIAATPNTTRAVWNNPMGGALEWNRYPQNAIYDTKGELRWYMEPSTIYDPDNIYKAGIMMGFRQNKDGAFTWGYGQRYVKYDLMGREIFNRRLPDGYSDFSHAMDPMQNGNYLVRVASSDHARVDGKHVRTVR
;
A
#
# COMPACT_ATOMS: atom_id res chain seq x y z
N MET A 1 4.21 -1.75 21.91
CA MET A 1 3.65 -2.81 21.05
C MET A 1 2.71 -3.65 21.89
N SER A 2 1.54 -4.07 21.38
CA SER A 2 0.58 -4.89 22.13
C SER A 2 0.82 -6.38 21.92
N ASP A 3 0.43 -7.22 22.89
CA ASP A 3 0.49 -8.69 22.82
C ASP A 3 -0.16 -9.26 21.55
N THR A 4 -1.28 -8.66 21.13
CA THR A 4 -1.98 -9.04 19.89
C THR A 4 -1.07 -8.96 18.66
N GLN A 5 -0.19 -7.94 18.58
CA GLN A 5 0.70 -7.77 17.42
C GLN A 5 1.79 -8.84 17.42
N VAL A 6 2.34 -9.16 18.59
CA VAL A 6 3.34 -10.24 18.72
C VAL A 6 2.77 -11.59 18.31
N ARG A 7 1.56 -11.91 18.79
CA ARG A 7 0.86 -13.15 18.43
C ARG A 7 0.51 -13.21 16.95
N THR A 8 0.08 -12.09 16.37
CA THR A 8 -0.28 -12.01 14.94
C THR A 8 0.92 -12.29 14.04
N HIS A 9 2.11 -11.81 14.40
CA HIS A 9 3.32 -11.96 13.61
C HIS A 9 4.22 -13.12 14.05
N GLY A 10 3.86 -13.84 15.13
CA GLY A 10 4.71 -14.87 15.73
C GLY A 10 6.05 -14.33 16.25
N GLY A 11 6.14 -13.04 16.56
CA GLY A 11 7.40 -12.36 16.89
C GLY A 11 7.27 -10.84 16.93
N ILE A 12 8.41 -10.16 17.12
CA ILE A 12 8.46 -8.70 17.21
C ILE A 12 8.61 -8.11 15.80
N PRO A 13 7.59 -7.45 15.22
CA PRO A 13 7.71 -6.79 13.93
C PRO A 13 8.74 -5.66 13.96
N VAL A 14 9.62 -5.64 12.96
CA VAL A 14 10.65 -4.60 12.78
C VAL A 14 10.34 -3.79 11.52
N PHE A 15 10.09 -2.49 11.72
CA PHE A 15 9.75 -1.55 10.66
C PHE A 15 10.80 -0.43 10.57
N GLY A 16 10.96 0.17 9.39
CA GLY A 16 11.80 1.36 9.22
C GLY A 16 13.27 1.08 8.92
N LEU A 17 13.60 -0.10 8.39
CA LEU A 17 14.98 -0.42 8.00
C LEU A 17 15.41 0.42 6.79
N TYR A 18 16.67 0.80 6.75
CA TYR A 18 17.29 1.32 5.52
C TYR A 18 17.59 0.16 4.58
N PRO A 19 17.28 0.27 3.28
CA PRO A 19 17.63 -0.74 2.29
C PRO A 19 19.13 -0.76 2.03
N ASP A 20 19.64 -1.90 1.57
CA ASP A 20 21.07 -2.13 1.29
C ASP A 20 21.99 -1.68 2.43
N TYR A 21 21.58 -1.98 3.66
CA TYR A 21 22.28 -1.52 4.85
C TYR A 21 22.22 -2.55 5.97
N ARG A 22 23.31 -2.64 6.75
CA ARG A 22 23.37 -3.45 7.97
C ARG A 22 22.80 -2.64 9.13
N ASN A 23 21.48 -2.65 9.23
CA ASN A 23 20.71 -1.96 10.25
C ASN A 23 21.04 -2.47 11.66
N THR A 24 20.94 -1.58 12.63
CA THR A 24 21.07 -1.91 14.05
C THR A 24 19.73 -1.68 14.71
N VAL A 25 19.20 -2.71 15.34
CA VAL A 25 17.87 -2.70 15.95
C VAL A 25 18.02 -3.09 17.41
N GLU A 26 17.62 -2.21 18.31
CA GLU A 26 17.55 -2.50 19.74
C GLU A 26 16.10 -2.79 20.12
N VAL A 27 15.88 -3.86 20.87
CA VAL A 27 14.56 -4.26 21.33
C VAL A 27 14.61 -4.52 22.83
N SER A 28 13.60 -4.02 23.54
CA SER A 28 13.38 -4.33 24.95
C SER A 28 11.98 -4.94 25.12
N TYR A 29 11.90 -6.09 25.79
CA TYR A 29 10.65 -6.82 25.97
C TYR A 29 10.64 -7.56 27.30
N THR A 30 9.44 -7.92 27.75
CA THR A 30 9.25 -8.77 28.93
C THR A 30 8.77 -10.12 28.43
N LYS A 31 9.50 -11.19 28.75
CA LYS A 31 9.13 -12.57 28.39
C LYS A 31 8.61 -13.30 29.63
N MET A 32 7.68 -14.22 29.41
CA MET A 32 7.19 -15.12 30.43
C MET A 32 7.45 -16.57 29.98
N THR A 33 8.20 -17.32 30.79
CA THR A 33 8.54 -18.72 30.55
C THR A 33 8.26 -19.51 31.81
N GLU A 34 7.45 -20.56 31.73
CA GLU A 34 7.11 -21.43 32.88
C GLU A 34 6.64 -20.66 34.12
N GLY A 35 5.82 -19.62 33.93
CA GLY A 35 5.28 -18.78 35.00
C GLY A 35 6.28 -17.77 35.58
N LYS A 36 7.55 -17.74 35.12
CA LYS A 36 8.54 -16.73 35.50
C LYS A 36 8.55 -15.59 34.49
N THR A 37 8.57 -14.36 35.00
CA THR A 37 8.66 -13.14 34.18
C THR A 37 10.08 -12.60 34.22
N GLU A 38 10.65 -12.32 33.05
CA GLU A 38 11.99 -11.76 32.90
C GLU A 38 11.95 -10.55 31.96
N ARG A 39 12.57 -9.45 32.39
CA ARG A 39 12.73 -8.24 31.57
C ARG A 39 14.05 -8.29 30.82
N VAL A 40 13.99 -8.22 29.51
CA VAL A 40 15.16 -8.07 28.62
C VAL A 40 15.22 -6.62 28.15
N GLU A 41 16.38 -5.99 28.29
CA GLU A 41 16.62 -4.61 27.89
C GLU A 41 17.70 -4.51 26.82
N LYS A 42 17.47 -3.67 25.80
CA LYS A 42 18.45 -3.30 24.75
C LYS A 42 19.11 -4.51 24.09
N GLU A 43 18.33 -5.53 23.78
CA GLU A 43 18.82 -6.63 22.96
C GLU A 43 19.06 -6.12 21.54
N THR A 44 20.30 -6.23 21.07
CA THR A 44 20.75 -5.61 19.82
C THR A 44 20.89 -6.63 18.71
N TYR A 45 20.20 -6.39 17.60
CA TYR A 45 20.28 -7.17 16.37
C TYR A 45 20.96 -6.37 15.25
N ARG A 46 21.75 -7.07 14.43
CA ARG A 46 22.34 -6.51 13.21
C ARG A 46 21.69 -7.18 12.01
N ILE A 47 20.80 -6.46 11.33
CA ILE A 47 19.97 -6.99 10.24
C ILE A 47 20.41 -6.34 8.94
N TYR A 48 20.95 -7.14 8.01
CA TYR A 48 21.16 -6.67 6.65
C TYR A 48 19.82 -6.71 5.90
N ALA A 49 19.36 -5.54 5.45
CA ALA A 49 18.23 -5.45 4.53
C ALA A 49 18.77 -5.39 3.10
N GLY A 50 18.23 -6.22 2.21
CA GLY A 50 18.59 -6.17 0.79
C GLY A 50 18.25 -4.82 0.15
N PRO A 51 18.76 -4.57 -1.07
CA PRO A 51 18.42 -3.37 -1.82
C PRO A 51 16.92 -3.30 -2.12
N ALA A 52 16.34 -2.10 -2.01
CA ALA A 52 14.95 -1.87 -2.38
C ALA A 52 14.82 -1.83 -3.90
N ASN A 53 13.94 -2.67 -4.44
CA ASN A 53 13.70 -2.76 -5.87
C ASN A 53 12.27 -3.20 -6.16
N ILE A 54 11.71 -2.70 -7.26
CA ILE A 54 10.43 -3.12 -7.85
C ILE A 54 10.58 -3.10 -9.38
N LYS A 55 9.65 -3.70 -10.12
CA LYS A 55 9.70 -3.62 -11.59
C LYS A 55 9.62 -2.17 -12.05
N THR A 56 10.43 -1.80 -13.04
CA THR A 56 10.41 -0.46 -13.64
C THR A 56 9.97 -0.50 -15.09
N ALA A 57 9.46 0.65 -15.53
CA ALA A 57 8.94 0.89 -16.86
C ALA A 57 9.98 1.21 -17.94
N GLY A 58 11.23 1.50 -17.54
CA GLY A 58 12.30 1.87 -18.48
C GLY A 58 12.16 3.23 -19.17
N TYR A 59 11.39 4.19 -18.63
CA TYR A 59 11.29 5.53 -19.24
C TYR A 59 12.60 6.32 -19.15
N ALA A 60 12.90 7.10 -20.19
CA ALA A 60 14.12 7.90 -20.32
C ALA A 60 14.40 8.89 -19.15
N GLY A 61 13.37 9.26 -18.37
CA GLY A 61 13.51 10.17 -17.23
C GLY A 61 13.71 9.50 -15.87
N VAL A 62 13.54 8.17 -15.76
CA VAL A 62 13.62 7.46 -14.48
C VAL A 62 15.07 7.09 -14.18
N LYS A 63 15.68 7.80 -13.23
CA LYS A 63 17.08 7.59 -12.80
C LYS A 63 17.23 6.71 -11.56
N SER A 64 16.14 6.44 -10.85
CA SER A 64 16.08 5.55 -9.69
C SER A 64 14.67 5.00 -9.56
N VAL A 65 14.55 3.77 -9.10
CA VAL A 65 13.27 3.13 -8.77
C VAL A 65 12.56 3.90 -7.65
N PHE A 66 13.30 4.19 -6.58
CA PHE A 66 12.86 5.03 -5.48
C PHE A 66 13.67 6.32 -5.49
N PRO A 67 13.08 7.47 -5.87
CA PRO A 67 13.81 8.72 -5.90
C PRO A 67 14.23 9.11 -4.48
N LYS A 68 15.41 9.74 -4.35
CA LYS A 68 15.83 10.37 -3.10
C LYS A 68 15.11 11.71 -2.96
N ALA A 69 14.41 11.91 -1.85
CA ALA A 69 13.71 13.17 -1.62
C ALA A 69 14.69 14.28 -1.25
N THR A 70 14.51 15.46 -1.83
CA THR A 70 15.29 16.65 -1.46
C THR A 70 14.56 17.39 -0.34
N VAL A 71 15.12 17.36 0.87
CA VAL A 71 14.58 18.06 2.03
C VAL A 71 14.85 19.56 1.89
N LYS A 72 13.78 20.36 1.75
CA LYS A 72 13.88 21.82 1.60
C LYS A 72 13.90 22.57 2.93
N LYS A 73 13.16 22.08 3.92
CA LYS A 73 13.06 22.64 5.27
C LYS A 73 12.76 21.52 6.26
N MET A 74 13.44 21.54 7.41
CA MET A 74 13.20 20.61 8.50
C MET A 74 13.43 21.35 9.82
N ASP A 75 12.34 21.55 10.56
CA ASP A 75 12.41 22.01 11.95
C ASP A 75 12.57 20.80 12.86
N LYS A 76 13.44 20.91 13.87
CA LYS A 76 13.78 19.81 14.78
C LYS A 76 12.54 19.21 15.46
N ALA A 77 11.50 19.99 15.71
CA ALA A 77 10.25 19.50 16.29
C ALA A 77 9.51 18.47 15.40
N PHE A 78 9.91 18.33 14.13
CA PHE A 78 9.31 17.43 13.15
C PHE A 78 10.28 16.36 12.64
N SER A 79 11.44 16.17 13.29
CA SER A 79 12.48 15.25 12.80
C SER A 79 12.05 13.77 12.80
N ASP A 80 10.98 13.43 13.51
CA ASP A 80 10.43 12.08 13.69
C ASP A 80 9.37 11.69 12.64
N ARG A 81 8.97 12.61 11.76
CA ARG A 81 7.89 12.38 10.79
C ARG A 81 8.28 11.38 9.71
N LEU A 82 7.32 10.55 9.33
CA LEU A 82 7.37 9.63 8.20
C LEU A 82 6.23 9.93 7.23
N TYR A 83 6.50 9.82 5.93
CA TYR A 83 5.55 10.17 4.88
C TYR A 83 5.39 9.00 3.91
N LEU A 84 4.17 8.46 3.81
CA LEU A 84 3.80 7.52 2.75
C LEU A 84 3.55 8.30 1.45
N ILE A 85 4.30 7.97 0.41
CA ILE A 85 4.16 8.52 -0.93
C ILE A 85 3.65 7.41 -1.85
N ASN A 86 2.59 7.72 -2.61
CA ASN A 86 1.86 6.78 -3.44
C ASN A 86 1.89 7.20 -4.93
N ASN A 87 2.11 6.22 -5.81
CA ASN A 87 2.04 6.30 -7.27
C ASN A 87 2.93 7.36 -7.92
N MET A 88 4.24 7.19 -7.77
CA MET A 88 5.24 8.07 -8.39
C MET A 88 5.60 7.72 -9.86
N ILE A 89 4.97 6.70 -10.47
CA ILE A 89 5.27 6.24 -11.84
C ILE A 89 4.13 6.59 -12.81
N ALA A 90 4.49 6.86 -14.07
CA ALA A 90 3.58 6.93 -15.20
C ALA A 90 3.01 5.55 -15.59
N ALA A 91 1.92 5.53 -16.37
CA ALA A 91 1.31 4.31 -16.87
C ALA A 91 2.16 3.66 -17.98
N THR A 92 2.46 2.36 -17.85
CA THR A 92 3.25 1.60 -18.83
C THR A 92 2.38 0.97 -19.91
N PRO A 93 2.91 0.75 -21.12
CA PRO A 93 2.13 0.15 -22.21
C PRO A 93 1.50 -1.20 -21.85
N ASN A 94 2.15 -2.00 -21.00
CA ASN A 94 1.60 -3.28 -20.55
C ASN A 94 0.43 -3.14 -19.56
N THR A 95 0.20 -1.96 -18.98
CA THR A 95 -0.86 -1.73 -17.97
C THR A 95 -2.16 -1.23 -18.57
N THR A 96 -2.15 -0.65 -19.78
CA THR A 96 -3.31 0.03 -20.37
C THR A 96 -3.88 -0.71 -21.59
N ARG A 97 -3.82 -2.05 -21.60
CA ARG A 97 -4.14 -2.87 -22.78
C ARG A 97 -5.60 -3.35 -22.86
N ALA A 98 -6.38 -3.14 -21.80
CA ALA A 98 -7.70 -3.72 -21.64
C ALA A 98 -8.75 -2.63 -21.37
N VAL A 99 -9.88 -2.77 -22.06
CA VAL A 99 -11.10 -1.97 -21.84
C VAL A 99 -12.24 -2.89 -21.43
N TRP A 100 -13.25 -2.35 -20.77
CA TRP A 100 -14.49 -3.08 -20.58
C TRP A 100 -15.20 -3.30 -21.92
N ASN A 101 -15.83 -4.46 -22.07
CA ASN A 101 -16.70 -4.77 -23.19
C ASN A 101 -18.14 -5.00 -22.67
N ASN A 102 -19.14 -4.67 -23.50
CA ASN A 102 -20.58 -4.90 -23.26
C ASN A 102 -21.13 -4.51 -21.86
N PRO A 103 -21.47 -3.23 -21.61
CA PRO A 103 -21.22 -2.06 -22.47
C PRO A 103 -19.77 -1.60 -22.37
N MET A 104 -19.21 -1.14 -23.50
CA MET A 104 -17.89 -0.50 -23.54
C MET A 104 -17.94 0.85 -22.81
N GLY A 105 -16.88 1.19 -22.07
CA GLY A 105 -16.81 2.40 -21.25
C GLY A 105 -16.02 2.17 -19.96
N GLY A 106 -16.29 2.97 -18.93
CA GLY A 106 -15.57 2.91 -17.66
C GLY A 106 -14.12 3.41 -17.79
N ALA A 107 -13.25 2.98 -16.86
CA ALA A 107 -11.88 3.47 -16.75
C ALA A 107 -10.87 2.34 -16.47
N LEU A 108 -11.07 1.16 -17.07
CA LEU A 108 -10.20 0.00 -16.84
C LEU A 108 -8.73 0.26 -17.23
N GLU A 109 -8.52 1.09 -18.25
CA GLU A 109 -7.19 1.52 -18.70
C GLU A 109 -6.47 2.43 -17.69
N TRP A 110 -7.18 2.91 -16.65
CA TRP A 110 -6.58 3.71 -15.61
C TRP A 110 -5.82 2.84 -14.60
N ASN A 111 -4.69 2.35 -15.09
CA ASN A 111 -3.88 1.33 -14.47
C ASN A 111 -2.41 1.76 -14.47
N ARG A 112 -1.73 1.54 -13.34
CA ARG A 112 -0.33 1.92 -13.16
C ARG A 112 0.37 0.91 -12.26
N TYR A 113 1.61 0.57 -12.62
CA TYR A 113 2.42 -0.27 -11.75
C TYR A 113 2.63 0.44 -10.39
N PRO A 114 2.37 -0.21 -9.25
CA PRO A 114 2.41 0.45 -7.96
C PRO A 114 3.82 0.87 -7.55
N GLN A 115 3.96 2.10 -7.08
CA GLN A 115 5.14 2.57 -6.35
C GLN A 115 4.69 3.25 -5.07
N ASN A 116 4.74 2.50 -3.97
CA ASN A 116 4.35 2.94 -2.64
C ASN A 116 5.55 2.83 -1.70
N ALA A 117 5.91 3.93 -1.05
CA ALA A 117 7.12 4.01 -0.24
C ALA A 117 6.93 4.97 0.94
N ILE A 118 7.59 4.70 2.06
CA ILE A 118 7.65 5.61 3.19
C ILE A 118 9.05 6.22 3.27
N TYR A 119 9.10 7.54 3.38
CA TYR A 119 10.32 8.31 3.55
C TYR A 119 10.36 9.01 4.91
N ASP A 120 11.55 9.17 5.46
CA ASP A 120 11.78 10.01 6.64
C ASP A 120 12.11 11.46 6.30
N THR A 121 12.34 12.27 7.34
CA THR A 121 12.66 13.70 7.22
C THR A 121 14.07 13.98 6.71
N LYS A 122 14.90 12.95 6.50
CA LYS A 122 16.19 13.03 5.81
C LYS A 122 16.06 12.69 4.32
N GLY A 123 14.86 12.33 3.87
CA GLY A 123 14.58 11.93 2.51
C GLY A 123 15.03 10.51 2.18
N GLU A 124 15.28 9.69 3.19
CA GLU A 124 15.72 8.31 3.05
C GLU A 124 14.53 7.35 3.04
N LEU A 125 14.63 6.28 2.24
CA LEU A 125 13.61 5.24 2.14
C LEU A 125 13.62 4.37 3.40
N ARG A 126 12.46 4.21 4.05
CA ARG A 126 12.29 3.43 5.29
C ARG A 126 11.36 2.23 5.16
N TRP A 127 10.60 2.18 4.07
CA TRP A 127 9.70 1.08 3.73
C TRP A 127 9.26 1.20 2.28
N TYR A 128 8.98 0.07 1.64
CA TYR A 128 8.31 0.03 0.34
C TYR A 128 7.39 -1.19 0.26
N MET A 129 6.41 -1.12 -0.64
CA MET A 129 5.52 -2.23 -0.97
C MET A 129 6.08 -3.02 -2.15
N GLU A 130 6.27 -4.33 -2.00
CA GLU A 130 6.56 -5.26 -3.09
C GLU A 130 5.24 -5.64 -3.80
N PRO A 131 4.98 -5.17 -5.04
CA PRO A 131 3.64 -5.27 -5.65
C PRO A 131 3.31 -6.65 -6.21
N SER A 132 4.30 -7.51 -6.48
CA SER A 132 4.11 -8.75 -7.26
C SER A 132 3.09 -9.74 -6.70
N THR A 133 2.78 -9.68 -5.40
CA THR A 133 1.79 -10.56 -4.77
C THR A 133 0.34 -10.04 -4.90
N ILE A 134 0.18 -8.73 -5.11
CA ILE A 134 -1.12 -8.05 -5.08
C ILE A 134 -1.49 -7.35 -6.39
N TYR A 135 -0.53 -7.22 -7.31
CA TYR A 135 -0.68 -6.53 -8.58
C TYR A 135 -0.20 -7.41 -9.76
N ASP A 136 -1.06 -7.56 -10.75
CA ASP A 136 -0.79 -8.29 -11.99
C ASP A 136 -1.50 -7.59 -13.16
N PRO A 137 -0.76 -6.97 -14.11
CA PRO A 137 -1.35 -6.21 -15.20
C PRO A 137 -2.14 -7.06 -16.19
N ASP A 138 -1.89 -8.38 -16.25
CA ASP A 138 -2.60 -9.30 -17.14
C ASP A 138 -3.90 -9.84 -16.50
N ASN A 139 -4.19 -9.44 -15.26
CA ASN A 139 -5.38 -9.83 -14.52
C ASN A 139 -6.22 -8.61 -14.15
N ILE A 140 -7.36 -8.43 -14.83
CA ILE A 140 -8.26 -7.29 -14.62
C ILE A 140 -8.69 -7.10 -13.17
N TYR A 141 -8.73 -8.18 -12.38
CA TYR A 141 -9.09 -8.09 -10.96
C TYR A 141 -7.90 -7.69 -10.10
N LYS A 142 -6.66 -7.96 -10.49
CA LYS A 142 -5.44 -7.63 -9.73
C LYS A 142 -4.70 -6.44 -10.35
N ALA A 143 -5.39 -5.60 -11.10
CA ALA A 143 -4.82 -4.44 -11.77
C ALA A 143 -5.58 -3.16 -11.37
N GLY A 144 -5.02 -2.00 -11.70
CA GLY A 144 -5.57 -0.68 -11.44
C GLY A 144 -4.60 0.21 -10.68
N ILE A 145 -4.96 1.48 -10.53
CA ILE A 145 -4.18 2.46 -9.77
C ILE A 145 -4.47 2.36 -8.27
N MET A 146 -3.45 2.15 -7.41
CA MET A 146 -3.62 2.09 -5.95
C MET A 146 -3.85 3.47 -5.37
N MET A 147 -5.03 3.73 -4.79
CA MET A 147 -5.39 5.06 -4.30
C MET A 147 -6.14 4.99 -2.97
N GLY A 148 -6.26 6.13 -2.29
CA GLY A 148 -7.08 6.25 -1.10
C GLY A 148 -6.49 5.58 0.12
N PHE A 149 -5.15 5.55 0.24
CA PHE A 149 -4.48 5.05 1.43
C PHE A 149 -4.95 5.81 2.68
N ARG A 150 -5.52 5.09 3.64
CA ARG A 150 -5.90 5.59 4.96
C ARG A 150 -5.36 4.66 6.04
N GLN A 151 -4.78 5.25 7.09
CA GLN A 151 -4.45 4.50 8.29
C GLN A 151 -5.72 4.29 9.12
N ASN A 152 -5.96 3.06 9.53
CA ASN A 152 -7.09 2.67 10.36
C ASN A 152 -6.72 2.79 11.84
N LYS A 153 -7.73 2.73 12.73
CA LYS A 153 -7.52 2.78 14.19
C LYS A 153 -6.60 1.66 14.71
N ASP A 154 -6.55 0.52 14.03
CA ASP A 154 -5.67 -0.60 14.36
C ASP A 154 -4.25 -0.46 13.76
N GLY A 155 -3.95 0.68 13.13
CA GLY A 155 -2.64 0.99 12.54
C GLY A 155 -2.43 0.44 11.13
N ALA A 156 -3.30 -0.44 10.64
CA ALA A 156 -3.23 -0.99 9.28
C ALA A 156 -3.68 0.03 8.22
N PHE A 157 -3.22 -0.15 6.99
CA PHE A 157 -3.66 0.68 5.86
C PHE A 157 -4.80 0.01 5.10
N THR A 158 -5.77 0.83 4.71
CA THR A 158 -6.78 0.48 3.70
C THR A 158 -6.60 1.35 2.48
N TRP A 159 -6.81 0.76 1.31
CA TRP A 159 -6.80 1.44 0.02
C TRP A 159 -7.57 0.60 -0.99
N GLY A 160 -7.72 1.09 -2.22
CA GLY A 160 -8.24 0.27 -3.30
C GLY A 160 -7.52 0.51 -4.62
N TYR A 161 -7.82 -0.33 -5.60
CA TYR A 161 -7.29 -0.26 -6.95
C TYR A 161 -8.15 -1.09 -7.89
N GLY A 162 -8.51 -0.52 -9.05
CA GLY A 162 -9.27 -1.21 -10.09
C GLY A 162 -10.47 -1.96 -9.50
N GLN A 163 -10.48 -3.28 -9.53
CA GLN A 163 -11.67 -4.03 -9.11
C GLN A 163 -11.63 -4.50 -7.65
N ARG A 164 -10.78 -3.88 -6.81
CA ARG A 164 -10.53 -4.29 -5.43
C ARG A 164 -10.41 -3.15 -4.44
N TYR A 165 -10.68 -3.49 -3.19
CA TYR A 165 -10.33 -2.71 -2.01
C TYR A 165 -9.77 -3.66 -0.95
N VAL A 166 -8.79 -3.18 -0.21
CA VAL A 166 -7.91 -4.05 0.57
C VAL A 166 -7.52 -3.41 1.89
N LYS A 167 -7.02 -4.27 2.79
CA LYS A 167 -6.43 -3.88 4.06
C LYS A 167 -5.23 -4.74 4.36
N TYR A 168 -4.10 -4.09 4.65
CA TYR A 168 -2.86 -4.75 5.04
C TYR A 168 -2.20 -4.00 6.19
N ASP A 169 -1.43 -4.70 7.00
CA ASP A 169 -0.55 -4.05 7.97
C ASP A 169 0.78 -3.62 7.33
N LEU A 170 1.59 -2.88 8.11
CA LEU A 170 2.89 -2.38 7.68
C LEU A 170 3.92 -3.48 7.43
N MET A 171 3.69 -4.70 7.89
CA MET A 171 4.57 -5.84 7.63
C MET A 171 4.23 -6.55 6.32
N GLY A 172 3.25 -6.04 5.58
CA GLY A 172 2.82 -6.60 4.29
C GLY A 172 1.85 -7.78 4.44
N ARG A 173 1.32 -8.05 5.64
CA ARG A 173 0.35 -9.12 5.84
C ARG A 173 -1.04 -8.66 5.40
N GLU A 174 -1.70 -9.52 4.62
CA GLU A 174 -3.09 -9.33 4.22
C GLU A 174 -4.03 -9.47 5.42
N ILE A 175 -4.88 -8.47 5.63
CA ILE A 175 -6.03 -8.56 6.54
C ILE A 175 -7.28 -8.91 5.74
N PHE A 176 -7.48 -8.22 4.61
CA PHE A 176 -8.41 -8.66 3.58
C PHE A 176 -8.02 -8.10 2.21
N ASN A 177 -8.37 -8.83 1.15
CA ASN A 177 -8.27 -8.37 -0.22
C ASN A 177 -9.56 -8.74 -0.97
N ARG A 178 -10.47 -7.77 -1.13
CA ARG A 178 -11.85 -8.02 -1.58
C ARG A 178 -12.09 -7.42 -2.94
N ARG A 179 -12.84 -8.15 -3.77
CA ARG A 179 -13.39 -7.61 -5.02
C ARG A 179 -14.51 -6.62 -4.72
N LEU A 180 -14.70 -5.66 -5.61
CA LEU A 180 -15.92 -4.86 -5.65
C LEU A 180 -17.13 -5.79 -5.87
N PRO A 181 -18.30 -5.47 -5.30
CA PRO A 181 -19.54 -6.15 -5.67
C PRO A 181 -19.84 -5.99 -7.16
N ASP A 182 -20.50 -6.96 -7.79
CA ASP A 182 -20.65 -7.05 -9.25
C ASP A 182 -21.28 -5.80 -9.91
N GLY A 183 -22.16 -5.10 -9.19
CA GLY A 183 -22.76 -3.84 -9.65
C GLY A 183 -21.80 -2.65 -9.75
N TYR A 184 -20.55 -2.79 -9.32
CA TYR A 184 -19.57 -1.73 -9.28
C TYR A 184 -18.24 -2.12 -9.94
N SER A 185 -17.57 -1.14 -10.55
CA SER A 185 -16.26 -1.31 -11.20
C SER A 185 -15.38 -0.08 -11.06
N ASP A 186 -14.05 -0.21 -11.14
CA ASP A 186 -13.00 0.82 -11.42
C ASP A 186 -12.40 1.65 -10.26
N PHE A 187 -12.28 1.09 -9.03
CA PHE A 187 -11.95 1.77 -7.76
C PHE A 187 -10.92 2.89 -7.97
N SER A 188 -11.15 4.03 -7.31
CA SER A 188 -10.27 5.18 -7.47
C SER A 188 -10.47 6.25 -6.40
N HIS A 189 -9.41 7.03 -6.19
CA HIS A 189 -9.27 8.18 -5.29
C HIS A 189 -9.42 7.92 -3.80
N ALA A 190 -10.56 7.41 -3.32
CA ALA A 190 -10.88 7.45 -1.90
C ALA A 190 -11.48 6.14 -1.37
N MET A 191 -10.97 5.73 -0.22
CA MET A 191 -11.55 4.73 0.67
C MET A 191 -11.46 5.28 2.09
N ASP A 192 -12.59 5.54 2.73
CA ASP A 192 -12.63 6.11 4.08
C ASP A 192 -13.20 5.11 5.09
N PRO A 193 -12.45 4.76 6.16
CA PRO A 193 -12.94 3.92 7.24
C PRO A 193 -13.97 4.68 8.10
N MET A 194 -15.13 4.07 8.31
CA MET A 194 -16.20 4.62 9.14
C MET A 194 -16.07 4.16 10.60
N GLN A 195 -16.73 4.90 11.50
CA GLN A 195 -16.72 4.59 12.93
C GLN A 195 -17.37 3.24 13.28
N ASN A 196 -18.33 2.79 12.46
CA ASN A 196 -19.06 1.53 12.61
C ASN A 196 -18.35 0.32 11.99
N GLY A 197 -17.10 0.47 11.53
CA GLY A 197 -16.32 -0.60 10.91
C GLY A 197 -16.58 -0.81 9.42
N ASN A 198 -17.51 -0.06 8.82
CA ASN A 198 -17.74 -0.07 7.37
C ASN A 198 -16.71 0.80 6.64
N TYR A 199 -16.71 0.70 5.31
CA TYR A 199 -15.85 1.49 4.43
C TYR A 199 -16.69 2.23 3.40
N LEU A 200 -16.44 3.54 3.26
CA LEU A 200 -16.93 4.30 2.12
C LEU A 200 -15.90 4.14 1.01
N VAL A 201 -16.32 3.63 -0.14
CA VAL A 201 -15.47 3.46 -1.32
C VAL A 201 -16.04 4.27 -2.46
N ARG A 202 -15.21 5.09 -3.10
CA ARG A 202 -15.63 5.74 -4.34
C ARG A 202 -15.60 4.69 -5.43
N VAL A 203 -16.76 4.43 -6.06
CA VAL A 203 -16.90 3.45 -7.14
C VAL A 203 -17.69 3.96 -8.35
N ALA A 204 -17.59 3.29 -9.50
CA ALA A 204 -18.45 3.52 -10.67
C ALA A 204 -19.45 2.38 -10.78
N SER A 205 -20.58 2.63 -11.42
CA SER A 205 -21.56 1.59 -11.74
C SER A 205 -21.08 0.77 -12.93
N SER A 206 -21.14 -0.56 -12.77
CA SER A 206 -20.87 -1.50 -13.86
C SER A 206 -21.94 -1.50 -14.93
N ASP A 207 -23.16 -1.08 -14.58
CA ASP A 207 -24.32 -1.16 -15.46
C ASP A 207 -25.39 -0.12 -15.08
N HIS A 208 -25.12 1.15 -15.38
CA HIS A 208 -26.07 2.22 -15.12
C HIS A 208 -27.10 2.31 -16.25
N ALA A 209 -28.37 2.09 -15.91
CA ALA A 209 -29.49 2.37 -16.78
C ALA A 209 -29.72 3.89 -16.87
N ARG A 210 -29.52 4.43 -18.07
CA ARG A 210 -29.83 5.82 -18.39
C ARG A 210 -31.32 6.00 -18.64
N VAL A 211 -31.77 7.26 -18.59
CA VAL A 211 -33.16 7.65 -18.88
C VAL A 211 -33.64 7.29 -20.29
N ASP A 212 -32.72 7.09 -21.24
CA ASP A 212 -32.99 6.66 -22.61
C ASP A 212 -33.03 5.12 -22.77
N GLY A 213 -33.03 4.36 -21.67
CA GLY A 213 -33.06 2.90 -21.65
C GLY A 213 -31.72 2.24 -22.01
N LYS A 214 -30.66 3.02 -22.27
CA LYS A 214 -29.32 2.47 -22.55
C LYS A 214 -28.57 2.15 -21.27
N HIS A 215 -27.79 1.10 -21.34
CA HIS A 215 -26.92 0.62 -20.27
C HIS A 215 -25.49 1.07 -20.53
N VAL A 216 -24.85 1.68 -19.53
CA VAL A 216 -23.47 2.18 -19.64
C VAL A 216 -22.66 1.86 -18.39
N ARG A 217 -21.34 1.71 -18.58
CA ARG A 217 -20.37 1.81 -17.48
C ARG A 217 -20.08 3.27 -17.20
N THR A 218 -20.28 3.71 -15.96
CA THR A 218 -20.01 5.10 -15.60
C THR A 218 -18.52 5.34 -15.39
N VAL A 219 -18.08 6.59 -15.56
CA VAL A 219 -16.74 7.07 -15.18
C VAL A 219 -16.89 8.03 -13.99
N ARG A 220 -15.81 8.32 -13.27
CA ARG A 220 -15.86 8.88 -11.92
C ARG A 220 -14.64 9.70 -11.52
#